data_AF-A0A067T520-F1
#
_entry.id   AF-A0A067T520-F1
#
_cell.length_a   1.000
_cell.length_b   1.000
_cell.length_c   1.000
_cell.angle_alpha   90.00
_cell.angle_beta   90.00
_cell.angle_gamma   90.00
#
_symmetry.space_group_name_H-M   'P 1'
#
loop_
_entity.id
_entity.type
_entity.pdbx_description
1 polymer ?
#
loop_
_entity_poly.entity_id
_entity_poly.type
_entity_poly.pdbx_seq_one_letter_code
_entity_poly.pdbx_strand_id
1 'polypeptide(L)'
;MKYEMYDVAKRVLRERVRANIHLIPPIMLAAVEMNAETSQNADAHLGAVAMLLFPEELEDIVDLELIKTTQANSLVVYRKECVAAAVEVAMPAHNHYRWMSDHWTTVNWFKDSKGQHGRGNCNEGGNCFIGQTSGKIMMRFWWREYIYAAKAELEKWPCGSSVQRGEIFDKAIKDGSQCVKCAPGLEGQLRKFAALFASEVDKAVSSVQLVL
;
A
#
# COMPACT_ATOMS: atom_id res chain seq x y z
N MET A 1 21.65 -22.38 29.54
CA MET A 1 22.06 -22.17 28.15
C MET A 1 20.90 -21.89 27.19
N LYS A 2 19.77 -22.62 27.25
CA LYS A 2 18.58 -22.33 26.38
C LYS A 2 18.01 -20.91 26.58
N TYR A 3 17.95 -20.44 27.83
CA TYR A 3 17.46 -19.08 28.18
C TYR A 3 18.33 -17.94 27.63
N GLU A 4 19.66 -18.09 27.58
CA GLU A 4 20.54 -17.05 27.03
C GLU A 4 20.34 -16.86 25.51
N MET A 5 19.99 -17.93 24.79
CA MET A 5 19.70 -17.83 23.35
C MET A 5 18.38 -17.09 23.07
N TYR A 6 17.36 -17.26 23.91
CA TYR A 6 16.09 -16.56 23.76
C TYR A 6 16.25 -15.04 23.93
N ASP A 7 17.04 -14.60 24.92
CA ASP A 7 17.30 -13.17 25.13
C ASP A 7 18.11 -12.53 24.00
N VAL A 8 18.98 -13.31 23.35
CA VAL A 8 19.71 -12.87 22.15
C VAL A 8 18.75 -12.76 20.97
N ALA A 9 17.92 -13.77 20.73
CA ALA A 9 16.93 -13.77 19.65
C ALA A 9 15.94 -12.59 19.77
N LYS A 10 15.40 -12.34 20.97
CA LYS A 10 14.53 -11.18 21.24
C LYS A 10 15.23 -9.85 20.97
N ARG A 11 16.51 -9.73 21.31
CA ARG A 11 17.32 -8.52 21.01
C ARG A 11 17.48 -8.31 19.51
N VAL A 12 17.83 -9.36 18.76
CA VAL A 12 17.94 -9.31 17.29
C VAL A 12 16.60 -8.92 16.67
N LEU A 13 15.50 -9.54 17.09
CA LEU A 13 14.16 -9.23 16.58
C LEU A 13 13.79 -7.76 16.86
N ARG A 14 14.05 -7.25 18.06
CA ARG A 14 13.79 -5.87 18.42
C ARG A 14 14.52 -4.87 17.53
N GLU A 15 15.80 -5.12 17.23
CA GLU A 15 16.56 -4.25 16.32
C GLU A 15 16.04 -4.34 14.88
N ARG A 16 15.65 -5.53 14.42
CA ARG A 16 15.00 -5.69 13.11
C ARG A 16 13.68 -4.92 13.03
N VAL A 17 12.83 -5.01 14.06
CA VAL A 17 11.57 -4.27 14.15
C VAL A 17 11.83 -2.77 14.12
N ARG A 18 12.78 -2.26 14.94
CA ARG A 18 13.15 -0.84 14.95
C ARG A 18 13.59 -0.31 13.59
N ALA A 19 14.40 -1.10 12.87
CA ALA A 19 14.86 -0.72 11.54
C ALA A 19 13.73 -0.63 10.51
N ASN A 20 12.65 -1.39 10.69
CA ASN A 20 11.57 -1.54 9.70
C ASN A 20 10.22 -0.93 10.14
N ILE A 21 10.13 -0.35 11.34
CA ILE A 21 8.86 0.13 11.90
C ILE A 21 8.16 1.18 11.01
N HIS A 22 8.94 1.97 10.28
CA HIS A 22 8.46 2.98 9.34
C HIS A 22 7.70 2.39 8.12
N LEU A 23 7.80 1.08 7.90
CA LEU A 23 7.09 0.38 6.84
C LEU A 23 5.66 0.01 7.27
N ILE A 24 5.38 -0.03 8.57
CA ILE A 24 4.05 -0.33 9.10
C ILE A 24 3.21 0.94 9.04
N PRO A 25 2.01 0.90 8.45
CA PRO A 25 1.11 2.03 8.53
C PRO A 25 0.84 2.40 10.00
N PRO A 26 0.89 3.69 10.39
CA PRO A 26 0.61 4.12 11.77
C PRO A 26 -0.71 3.58 12.31
N ILE A 27 -1.70 3.37 11.44
CA ILE A 27 -2.99 2.83 11.84
C ILE A 27 -2.94 1.35 12.25
N MET A 28 -2.10 0.53 11.60
CA MET A 28 -1.92 -0.86 12.01
C MET A 28 -1.16 -0.94 13.35
N LEU A 29 -0.19 -0.04 13.56
CA LEU A 29 0.47 0.11 14.87
C LEU A 29 -0.54 0.51 15.94
N ALA A 30 -1.38 1.51 15.68
CA ALA A 30 -2.42 1.94 16.60
C ALA A 30 -3.42 0.81 16.91
N ALA A 31 -3.77 -0.03 15.94
CA ALA A 31 -4.64 -1.19 16.16
C ALA A 31 -4.02 -2.20 17.13
N VAL A 32 -2.70 -2.44 17.05
CA VAL A 32 -1.97 -3.24 18.04
C VAL A 32 -2.00 -2.53 19.39
N GLU A 33 -1.62 -1.25 19.46
CA GLU A 33 -1.57 -0.48 20.72
C GLU A 33 -2.93 -0.35 21.43
N MET A 34 -4.04 -0.37 20.70
CA MET A 34 -5.39 -0.36 21.27
C MET A 34 -5.78 -1.70 21.93
N ASN A 35 -5.07 -2.79 21.64
CA ASN A 35 -5.32 -4.07 22.29
C ASN A 35 -4.68 -4.10 23.69
N ALA A 36 -5.51 -4.35 24.71
CA ALA A 36 -5.13 -4.28 26.11
C ALA A 36 -4.02 -5.26 26.53
N GLU A 37 -3.94 -6.45 25.92
CA GLU A 37 -2.88 -7.42 26.25
C GLU A 37 -1.52 -6.97 25.67
N THR A 38 -1.52 -6.48 24.42
CA THR A 38 -0.27 -6.04 23.80
C THR A 38 0.22 -4.68 24.31
N SER A 39 -0.67 -3.79 24.75
CA SER A 39 -0.27 -2.47 25.26
C SER A 39 0.38 -2.51 26.64
N GLN A 40 0.07 -3.53 27.44
CA GLN A 40 0.62 -3.70 28.78
C GLN A 40 1.88 -4.58 28.83
N ASN A 41 2.16 -5.33 27.77
CA ASN A 41 3.28 -6.26 27.71
C ASN A 41 4.19 -5.94 26.52
N ALA A 42 5.41 -5.45 26.82
CA ALA A 42 6.40 -5.07 25.81
C ALA A 42 6.83 -6.21 24.89
N ASP A 43 6.85 -7.45 25.39
CA ASP A 43 7.17 -8.64 24.58
C ASP A 43 6.00 -9.01 23.66
N ALA A 44 4.76 -8.89 24.15
CA ALA A 44 3.56 -9.08 23.32
C ALA A 44 3.44 -8.00 22.24
N HIS A 45 3.74 -6.75 22.57
CA HIS A 45 3.84 -5.67 21.58
C HIS A 45 4.91 -5.97 20.53
N LEU A 46 6.11 -6.37 20.96
CA LEU A 46 7.20 -6.73 20.03
C LEU A 46 6.79 -7.88 19.11
N GLY A 47 6.19 -8.94 19.64
CA GLY A 47 5.68 -10.07 18.85
C GLY A 47 4.59 -9.67 17.88
N ALA A 48 3.63 -8.85 18.31
CA ALA A 48 2.56 -8.37 17.45
C ALA A 48 3.09 -7.51 16.28
N VAL A 49 3.97 -6.56 16.57
CA VAL A 49 4.60 -5.72 15.55
C VAL A 49 5.48 -6.54 14.61
N ALA A 50 6.22 -7.52 15.14
CA ALA A 50 7.01 -8.44 14.33
C ALA A 50 6.14 -9.26 13.37
N MET A 51 4.98 -9.76 13.81
CA MET A 51 4.04 -10.50 12.94
C MET A 51 3.48 -9.65 11.79
N LEU A 52 3.31 -8.35 11.99
CA LEU A 52 2.88 -7.45 10.92
C LEU A 52 3.97 -7.24 9.85
N LEU A 53 5.24 -7.22 10.27
CA LEU A 53 6.41 -7.03 9.41
C LEU A 53 6.85 -8.31 8.71
N PHE A 54 6.88 -9.43 9.44
CA PHE A 54 7.47 -10.70 9.06
C PHE A 54 6.47 -11.85 9.29
N PRO A 55 5.32 -11.86 8.61
CA PRO A 55 4.27 -12.87 8.84
C PRO A 55 4.72 -14.31 8.55
N GLU A 56 5.80 -14.49 7.77
CA GLU A 56 6.44 -15.77 7.49
C GLU A 56 7.21 -16.36 8.69
N GLU A 57 7.59 -15.54 9.68
CA GLU A 57 8.35 -15.97 10.88
C GLU A 57 7.43 -16.36 12.04
N LEU A 58 6.21 -16.84 11.76
CA LEU A 58 5.19 -17.17 12.76
C LEU A 58 5.70 -18.17 13.80
N GLU A 59 6.37 -19.24 13.35
CA GLU A 59 6.89 -20.29 14.23
C GLU A 59 7.93 -19.72 15.20
N ASP A 60 8.89 -18.94 14.68
CA ASP A 60 9.91 -18.29 15.50
C ASP A 60 9.30 -17.35 16.54
N ILE A 61 8.33 -16.52 16.15
CA ILE A 61 7.72 -15.53 17.06
C ILE A 61 6.90 -16.21 18.18
N VAL A 62 6.19 -17.30 17.85
CA VAL A 62 5.44 -18.10 18.83
C VAL A 62 6.39 -18.87 19.75
N ASP A 63 7.47 -19.44 19.21
CA ASP A 63 8.48 -20.18 19.97
C ASP A 63 9.29 -19.28 20.94
N LEU A 64 9.39 -17.98 20.64
CA LEU A 64 9.91 -16.97 21.56
C LEU A 64 8.93 -16.59 22.69
N GLU A 65 7.73 -17.20 22.72
CA GLU A 65 6.65 -16.96 23.68
C GLU A 65 6.24 -15.47 23.75
N LEU A 66 6.40 -14.73 22.65
CA LEU A 66 6.06 -13.31 22.60
C LEU A 66 4.55 -13.10 22.55
N ILE A 67 3.85 -13.95 21.79
CA ILE A 67 2.39 -13.95 21.64
C ILE A 67 1.89 -15.39 21.51
N LYS A 68 0.59 -15.59 21.74
CA LYS A 68 -0.06 -16.90 21.54
C LYS A 68 -0.26 -17.18 20.05
N THR A 69 -0.33 -18.45 19.67
CA THR A 69 -0.66 -18.87 18.29
C THR A 69 -1.98 -18.26 17.79
N THR A 70 -2.98 -18.13 18.66
CA THR A 70 -4.27 -17.51 18.29
C THR A 70 -4.10 -16.03 17.91
N GLN A 71 -3.30 -15.29 18.68
CA GLN A 71 -2.97 -13.89 18.40
C GLN A 71 -2.17 -13.75 17.12
N ALA A 72 -1.17 -14.62 16.90
CA ALA A 72 -0.39 -14.65 15.68
C ALA A 72 -1.28 -14.88 14.45
N ASN A 73 -2.19 -15.85 14.51
CA ASN A 73 -3.15 -16.12 13.45
C ASN A 73 -4.07 -14.92 13.17
N SER A 74 -4.60 -14.28 14.22
CA SER A 74 -5.40 -13.06 14.08
C SER A 74 -4.64 -11.93 13.40
N LEU A 75 -3.36 -11.73 13.73
CA LEU A 75 -2.51 -10.71 13.10
C LEU A 75 -2.24 -11.02 11.63
N VAL A 76 -2.04 -12.30 11.28
CA VAL A 76 -1.90 -12.73 9.88
C VAL A 76 -3.18 -12.46 9.09
N VAL A 77 -4.35 -12.78 9.66
CA VAL A 77 -5.65 -12.50 9.03
C VAL A 77 -5.85 -10.99 8.86
N TYR A 78 -5.65 -10.21 9.92
CA TYR A 78 -5.74 -8.76 9.90
C TYR A 78 -4.85 -8.14 8.82
N ARG A 79 -3.58 -8.54 8.76
CA ARG A 79 -2.65 -8.07 7.73
C ARG A 79 -3.14 -8.41 6.31
N LYS A 80 -3.65 -9.62 6.09
CA LYS A 80 -4.21 -10.02 4.79
C LYS A 80 -5.40 -9.16 4.39
N GLU A 81 -6.27 -8.84 5.34
CA GLU A 81 -7.42 -7.96 5.11
C GLU A 81 -6.98 -6.52 4.83
N CYS A 82 -5.98 -5.99 5.53
CA CYS A 82 -5.38 -4.69 5.21
C CYS A 82 -4.79 -4.67 3.79
N VAL A 83 -4.08 -5.72 3.38
CA VAL A 83 -3.58 -5.86 2.00
C VAL A 83 -4.73 -5.88 1.00
N ALA A 84 -5.77 -6.67 1.24
CA ALA A 84 -6.93 -6.74 0.35
C ALA A 84 -7.61 -5.37 0.21
N ALA A 85 -7.81 -4.66 1.32
CA ALA A 85 -8.38 -3.31 1.32
C ALA A 85 -7.52 -2.30 0.54
N ALA A 86 -6.20 -2.31 0.75
CA ALA A 86 -5.28 -1.44 0.03
C ALA A 86 -5.23 -1.73 -1.48
N VAL A 87 -5.19 -3.02 -1.84
CA VAL A 87 -5.17 -3.46 -3.25
C VAL A 87 -6.48 -3.13 -3.96
N GLU A 88 -7.62 -3.20 -3.29
CA GLU A 88 -8.92 -2.80 -3.87
C GLU A 88 -8.95 -1.31 -4.24
N VAL A 89 -8.25 -0.45 -3.48
CA VAL A 89 -8.11 0.98 -3.86
C VAL A 89 -7.30 1.13 -5.15
N ALA A 90 -6.23 0.33 -5.29
CA ALA A 90 -5.33 0.37 -6.45
C ALA A 90 -5.95 -0.25 -7.71
N MET A 91 -6.63 -1.38 -7.56
CA MET A 91 -7.21 -2.15 -8.67
C MET A 91 -8.64 -2.57 -8.32
N PRO A 92 -9.58 -1.62 -8.27
CA PRO A 92 -10.96 -1.91 -7.90
C PRO A 92 -11.65 -2.79 -8.94
N ALA A 93 -12.71 -3.47 -8.50
CA ALA A 93 -13.56 -4.24 -9.40
C ALA A 93 -13.96 -3.42 -10.65
N HIS A 94 -13.81 -4.05 -11.83
CA HIS A 94 -14.09 -3.44 -13.14
C HIS A 94 -13.32 -2.14 -13.45
N ASN A 95 -12.20 -1.88 -12.76
CA ASN A 95 -11.42 -0.63 -12.86
C ASN A 95 -12.27 0.63 -12.54
N HIS A 96 -13.19 0.54 -11.58
CA HIS A 96 -14.02 1.68 -11.16
C HIS A 96 -13.44 2.41 -9.95
N TYR A 97 -12.66 3.45 -10.21
CA TYR A 97 -12.03 4.31 -9.21
C TYR A 97 -13.03 5.33 -8.65
N ARG A 98 -13.95 4.87 -7.80
CA ARG A 98 -15.00 5.70 -7.17
C ARG A 98 -14.43 6.80 -6.27
N TRP A 99 -13.25 6.57 -5.70
CA TRP A 99 -12.56 7.52 -4.85
C TRP A 99 -11.94 8.69 -5.63
N MET A 100 -11.82 8.59 -6.96
CA MET A 100 -11.40 9.69 -7.82
C MET A 100 -12.62 10.52 -8.21
N SER A 101 -12.65 11.81 -7.89
CA SER A 101 -13.71 12.70 -8.38
C SER A 101 -13.60 13.00 -9.88
N ASP A 102 -14.71 13.43 -10.50
CA ASP A 102 -14.81 13.59 -11.96
C ASP A 102 -13.80 14.57 -12.59
N HIS A 103 -13.21 15.50 -11.85
CA HIS A 103 -12.21 16.42 -12.40
C HIS A 103 -10.97 15.69 -12.94
N TRP A 104 -10.66 14.50 -12.41
CA TRP A 104 -9.55 13.67 -12.89
C TRP A 104 -9.74 13.24 -14.34
N THR A 105 -10.98 13.13 -14.85
CA THR A 105 -11.25 12.79 -16.26
C THR A 105 -10.64 13.79 -17.26
N THR A 106 -10.30 14.99 -16.80
CA THR A 106 -9.79 16.09 -17.64
C THR A 106 -8.26 16.16 -17.72
N VAL A 107 -7.53 15.40 -16.90
CA VAL A 107 -6.07 15.40 -16.92
C VAL A 107 -5.54 14.76 -18.19
N ASN A 108 -4.36 15.18 -18.64
CA ASN A 108 -3.89 14.89 -19.99
C ASN A 108 -3.70 13.39 -20.29
N TRP A 109 -3.44 12.56 -19.29
CA TRP A 109 -3.31 11.10 -19.44
C TRP A 109 -4.63 10.32 -19.34
N PHE A 110 -5.75 11.03 -19.13
CA PHE A 110 -7.10 10.49 -19.29
C PHE A 110 -7.87 11.16 -20.42
N LYS A 111 -7.38 12.33 -20.86
CA LYS A 111 -7.95 13.09 -21.95
C LYS A 111 -7.58 12.45 -23.29
N ASP A 112 -8.60 12.27 -24.13
CA ASP A 112 -8.53 12.03 -25.57
C ASP A 112 -8.04 10.64 -26.04
N SER A 113 -8.97 9.75 -26.40
CA SER A 113 -8.64 8.45 -27.04
C SER A 113 -8.24 8.56 -28.51
N LYS A 114 -8.33 9.73 -29.14
CA LYS A 114 -8.16 9.91 -30.60
C LYS A 114 -7.01 10.85 -30.97
N GLY A 115 -6.38 11.50 -29.98
CA GLY A 115 -5.26 12.41 -30.19
C GLY A 115 -3.96 11.69 -30.50
N GLN A 116 -3.05 12.39 -31.19
CA GLN A 116 -1.66 11.97 -31.38
C GLN A 116 -0.89 12.09 -30.04
N HIS A 117 -1.17 11.19 -29.10
CA HIS A 117 -0.25 10.88 -28.02
C HIS A 117 0.96 10.25 -28.70
N GLY A 118 2.09 10.97 -28.73
CA GLY A 118 3.24 10.67 -29.59
C GLY A 118 3.87 9.28 -29.36
N ARG A 119 4.98 8.99 -30.05
CA ARG A 119 5.74 7.74 -29.88
C ARG A 119 6.21 7.59 -28.42
N GLY A 120 6.20 6.36 -27.88
CA GLY A 120 6.70 6.04 -26.52
C GLY A 120 5.71 5.26 -25.65
N ASN A 121 5.89 5.27 -24.32
CA ASN A 121 5.05 4.55 -23.33
C ASN A 121 3.66 5.20 -23.09
N CYS A 122 3.16 5.99 -24.04
CA CYS A 122 1.88 6.70 -23.95
C CYS A 122 0.78 6.07 -24.83
N ASN A 123 0.93 4.79 -25.15
CA ASN A 123 -0.11 4.01 -25.81
C ASN A 123 -1.36 3.88 -24.94
N GLU A 124 -2.43 3.38 -25.53
CA GLU A 124 -3.66 3.02 -24.82
C GLU A 124 -3.38 1.94 -23.76
N GLY A 125 -3.71 2.24 -22.50
CA GLY A 125 -3.62 1.32 -21.37
C GLY A 125 -4.92 0.57 -21.10
N GLY A 126 -5.97 0.81 -21.87
CA GLY A 126 -7.31 0.26 -21.64
C GLY A 126 -8.24 1.26 -20.95
N ASN A 127 -9.40 0.77 -20.51
CA ASN A 127 -10.46 1.63 -19.98
C ASN A 127 -10.61 1.50 -18.45
N CYS A 128 -10.89 2.62 -17.80
CA CYS A 128 -11.32 2.70 -16.41
C CYS A 128 -12.60 3.55 -16.28
N PHE A 129 -13.19 3.53 -15.10
CA PHE A 129 -14.28 4.44 -14.70
C PHE A 129 -13.80 5.30 -13.54
N ILE A 130 -14.10 6.60 -13.60
CA ILE A 130 -13.69 7.58 -12.59
C ILE A 130 -14.95 8.18 -11.96
N GLY A 131 -15.00 8.22 -10.64
CA GLY A 131 -16.06 8.87 -9.89
C GLY A 131 -17.45 8.32 -10.23
N GLN A 132 -18.38 9.22 -10.54
CA GLN A 132 -19.74 8.89 -10.94
C GLN A 132 -19.93 8.99 -12.46
N THR A 133 -18.85 9.15 -13.22
CA THR A 133 -18.91 9.31 -14.67
C THR A 133 -19.40 8.02 -15.32
N SER A 134 -20.46 8.12 -16.13
CA SER A 134 -21.09 6.99 -16.84
C SER A 134 -20.29 6.48 -18.05
N GLY A 135 -19.21 7.19 -18.42
CA GLY A 135 -18.36 6.87 -19.57
C GLY A 135 -17.07 6.14 -19.19
N LYS A 136 -16.63 5.25 -20.08
CA LYS A 136 -15.28 4.67 -20.04
C LYS A 136 -14.25 5.75 -20.37
N ILE A 137 -13.22 5.85 -19.53
CA ILE A 137 -12.09 6.74 -19.71
C ILE A 137 -10.88 5.92 -20.17
N MET A 138 -10.25 6.33 -21.27
CA MET A 138 -9.03 5.69 -21.76
C MET A 138 -7.84 6.12 -20.91
N MET A 139 -7.22 5.17 -20.21
CA MET A 139 -6.00 5.41 -19.46
C MET A 139 -4.77 5.27 -20.35
N ARG A 140 -3.67 5.93 -20.02
CA ARG A 140 -2.37 5.67 -20.66
C ARG A 140 -1.67 4.47 -20.05
N PHE A 141 -0.93 3.78 -20.91
CA PHE A 141 -0.16 2.60 -20.54
C PHE A 141 0.75 2.87 -19.35
N TRP A 142 1.55 3.96 -19.36
CA TRP A 142 2.42 4.30 -18.23
C TRP A 142 1.67 4.47 -16.90
N TRP A 143 0.45 5.02 -16.92
CA TRP A 143 -0.34 5.21 -15.70
C TRP A 143 -0.85 3.87 -15.18
N ARG A 144 -1.26 2.96 -16.07
CA ARG A 144 -1.61 1.59 -15.69
C ARG A 144 -0.41 0.86 -15.08
N GLU A 145 0.77 0.98 -15.69
CA GLU A 145 1.98 0.37 -15.15
C GLU A 145 2.34 0.94 -13.76
N TYR A 146 2.13 2.23 -13.54
CA TYR A 146 2.25 2.83 -12.21
C TYR A 146 1.28 2.20 -11.21
N ILE A 147 0.00 2.02 -11.57
CA ILE A 147 -0.99 1.36 -10.71
C ILE A 147 -0.59 -0.09 -10.40
N TYR A 148 -0.11 -0.85 -11.40
CA TYR A 148 0.33 -2.23 -11.19
C TYR A 148 1.56 -2.32 -10.29
N ALA A 149 2.52 -1.41 -10.45
CA ALA A 149 3.67 -1.32 -9.57
C ALA A 149 3.25 -0.93 -8.14
N ALA A 150 2.32 0.02 -7.99
CA ALA A 150 1.77 0.39 -6.69
C ALA A 150 1.04 -0.77 -6.02
N LYS A 151 0.25 -1.56 -6.75
CA LYS A 151 -0.37 -2.79 -6.22
C LYS A 151 0.68 -3.75 -5.65
N ALA A 152 1.75 -4.02 -6.41
CA ALA A 152 2.80 -4.93 -5.96
C ALA A 152 3.50 -4.43 -4.68
N GLU A 153 3.66 -3.11 -4.53
CA GLU A 153 4.17 -2.53 -3.29
C GLU A 153 3.16 -2.60 -2.15
N LEU A 154 1.86 -2.42 -2.41
CA LEU A 154 0.79 -2.54 -1.40
C LEU A 154 0.60 -3.97 -0.88
N GLU A 155 0.85 -4.99 -1.71
CA GLU A 155 0.86 -6.40 -1.27
C GLU A 155 1.95 -6.66 -0.21
N LYS A 156 3.09 -5.98 -0.34
CA LYS A 156 4.17 -6.02 0.64
C LYS A 156 3.87 -5.10 1.83
N TRP A 157 3.45 -3.87 1.57
CA TRP A 157 3.31 -2.80 2.56
C TRP A 157 2.01 -2.05 2.32
N PRO A 158 0.90 -2.43 2.99
CA PRO A 158 -0.41 -1.83 2.77
C PRO A 158 -0.53 -0.45 3.44
N CYS A 159 0.28 0.51 3.03
CA CYS A 159 0.23 1.92 3.47
C CYS A 159 0.21 2.86 2.28
N GLY A 160 -0.38 4.05 2.46
CA GLY A 160 -0.42 5.09 1.45
C GLY A 160 0.97 5.53 1.01
N SER A 161 1.96 5.52 1.90
CA SER A 161 3.35 5.88 1.53
C SER A 161 3.93 4.98 0.44
N SER A 162 3.49 3.71 0.34
CA SER A 162 3.97 2.75 -0.66
C SER A 162 3.73 3.21 -2.09
N VAL A 163 2.61 3.90 -2.35
CA VAL A 163 2.27 4.36 -3.70
C VAL A 163 3.08 5.59 -4.12
N GLN A 164 3.76 6.23 -3.17
CA GLN A 164 4.59 7.42 -3.41
C GLN A 164 6.09 7.11 -3.48
N ARG A 165 6.48 5.83 -3.30
CA ARG A 165 7.89 5.45 -3.19
C ARG A 165 8.66 5.67 -4.50
N GLY A 166 9.92 6.10 -4.34
CA GLY A 166 10.76 6.70 -5.37
C GLY A 166 10.66 6.03 -6.75
N GLU A 167 11.13 4.78 -6.87
CA GLU A 167 11.29 4.16 -8.20
C GLU A 167 9.98 4.06 -9.00
N ILE A 168 8.85 3.74 -8.35
CA ILE A 168 7.56 3.64 -9.05
C ILE A 168 7.06 5.00 -9.52
N PHE A 169 7.21 6.03 -8.67
CA PHE A 169 6.78 7.39 -8.95
C PHE A 169 7.67 8.03 -10.02
N ASP A 170 8.99 7.92 -9.86
CA ASP A 170 9.98 8.47 -10.78
C ASP A 170 9.90 7.80 -12.15
N LYS A 171 9.66 6.49 -12.19
CA LYS A 171 9.42 5.78 -13.45
C LYS A 171 8.16 6.29 -14.14
N ALA A 172 7.07 6.51 -13.41
CA ALA A 172 5.83 7.03 -13.98
C ALA A 172 6.01 8.45 -14.55
N ILE A 173 6.74 9.33 -13.84
CA ILE A 173 7.13 10.64 -14.35
C ILE A 173 7.96 10.52 -15.62
N LYS A 174 9.01 9.69 -15.59
CA LYS A 174 9.89 9.46 -16.73
C LYS A 174 9.09 8.98 -17.95
N ASP A 175 8.25 7.97 -17.79
CA ASP A 175 7.47 7.40 -18.89
C ASP A 175 6.40 8.36 -19.41
N GLY A 176 5.68 9.06 -18.52
CA GLY A 176 4.65 10.03 -18.91
C GLY A 176 5.23 11.28 -19.58
N SER A 177 6.43 11.72 -19.17
CA SER A 177 7.09 12.91 -19.70
C SER A 177 7.55 12.78 -21.16
N GLN A 178 7.64 11.54 -21.67
CA GLN A 178 7.96 11.28 -23.08
C GLN A 178 6.82 11.68 -24.03
N CYS A 179 5.59 11.83 -23.52
CA CYS A 179 4.46 12.25 -24.34
C CYS A 179 4.26 13.77 -24.29
N VAL A 180 4.31 14.40 -25.45
CA VAL A 180 4.06 15.85 -25.62
C VAL A 180 2.71 16.32 -25.07
N LYS A 181 1.71 15.42 -24.96
CA LYS A 181 0.40 15.73 -24.38
C LYS A 181 0.36 15.53 -22.87
N CYS A 182 0.99 14.47 -22.35
CA CYS A 182 0.97 14.17 -20.91
C CYS A 182 1.97 15.03 -20.12
N ALA A 183 3.13 15.35 -20.70
CA ALA A 183 4.23 16.04 -20.04
C ALA A 183 3.86 17.41 -19.41
N PRO A 184 3.06 18.27 -20.07
CA PRO A 184 2.69 19.56 -19.48
C PRO A 184 1.95 19.39 -18.14
N GLY A 185 2.61 19.82 -17.05
CA GLY A 185 2.06 19.74 -15.70
C GLY A 185 2.02 18.33 -15.09
N LEU A 186 2.64 17.33 -15.73
CA LEU A 186 2.61 15.93 -15.31
C LEU A 186 3.00 15.76 -13.85
N GLU A 187 4.17 16.28 -13.47
CA GLU A 187 4.70 16.07 -12.12
C GLU A 187 3.77 16.64 -11.04
N GLY A 188 3.31 17.89 -11.21
CA GLY A 188 2.40 18.51 -10.26
C GLY A 188 1.07 17.77 -10.16
N GLN A 189 0.52 17.28 -11.28
CA GLN A 189 -0.73 16.51 -11.28
C GLN A 189 -0.54 15.11 -10.69
N LEU A 190 0.57 14.43 -11.01
CA LEU A 190 0.84 13.09 -10.51
C LEU A 190 1.14 13.10 -9.01
N ARG A 191 1.84 14.13 -8.48
CA ARG A 191 2.02 14.31 -7.03
C ARG A 191 0.68 14.46 -6.31
N LYS A 192 -0.23 15.27 -6.86
CA LYS A 192 -1.60 15.42 -6.30
C LYS A 192 -2.36 14.10 -6.35
N PHE A 193 -2.23 13.36 -7.45
CA PHE A 193 -2.85 12.06 -7.62
C PHE A 193 -2.33 11.05 -6.59
N ALA A 194 -1.01 10.94 -6.45
CA ALA A 194 -0.37 10.03 -5.51
C ALA A 194 -0.64 10.40 -4.05
N ALA A 195 -0.83 11.69 -3.73
CA ALA A 195 -1.29 12.13 -2.42
C ALA A 195 -2.72 11.68 -2.12
N LEU A 196 -3.65 11.86 -3.07
CA LEU A 196 -5.03 11.37 -2.94
C LEU A 196 -5.06 9.84 -2.82
N PHE A 197 -4.33 9.14 -3.70
CA PHE A 197 -4.27 7.69 -3.70
C PHE A 197 -3.72 7.15 -2.37
N ALA A 198 -2.64 7.75 -1.85
CA ALA A 198 -2.11 7.39 -0.54
C ALA A 198 -3.16 7.57 0.58
N SER A 199 -3.86 8.71 0.60
CA SER A 199 -4.90 8.96 1.60
C SER A 199 -6.05 7.96 1.53
N GLU A 200 -6.46 7.53 0.34
CA GLU A 200 -7.54 6.55 0.17
C GLU A 200 -7.08 5.14 0.55
N VAL A 201 -5.81 4.78 0.32
CA VAL A 201 -5.22 3.55 0.85
C VAL A 201 -5.23 3.56 2.38
N ASP A 202 -4.72 4.62 3.01
CA ASP A 202 -4.68 4.70 4.47
C ASP A 202 -6.09 4.66 5.08
N LYS A 203 -7.05 5.33 4.44
CA LYS A 203 -8.47 5.27 4.82
C LYS A 203 -9.04 3.85 4.69
N ALA A 204 -8.80 3.16 3.59
CA ALA A 204 -9.29 1.79 3.39
C ALA A 204 -8.70 0.84 4.43
N VAL A 205 -7.39 0.90 4.67
CA VAL A 205 -6.70 0.09 5.66
C VAL A 205 -7.20 0.40 7.08
N SER A 206 -7.51 1.66 7.37
CA SER A 206 -8.05 2.07 8.67
C SER A 206 -9.42 1.51 9.01
N SER A 207 -10.17 1.06 7.99
CA SER A 207 -11.49 0.47 8.19
C SER A 207 -11.43 -1.01 8.58
N VAL A 208 -10.26 -1.64 8.48
CA VAL A 208 -10.03 -3.03 8.88
C VAL A 208 -9.85 -3.10 10.39
N GLN A 209 -10.55 -4.03 11.04
CA GLN A 209 -10.52 -4.19 12.49
C GLN A 209 -9.63 -5.36 12.90
N LEU A 210 -8.72 -5.12 13.85
CA LEU A 210 -7.94 -6.18 14.48
C LEU A 210 -8.75 -6.83 15.61
N VAL A 211 -8.97 -8.13 15.52
CA VAL A 211 -9.63 -8.94 16.56
C VAL A 211 -8.61 -9.91 17.14
N LEU A 212 -8.01 -9.53 18.26
CA LEU A 212 -6.97 -10.28 18.99
C LEU A 212 -7.55 -11.09 20.15
#